data_AF-X0YJ71-F1
#
_entry.id   AF-X0YJ71-F1
#
_cell.length_a   1.000
_cell.length_b   1.000
_cell.length_c   1.000
_cell.angle_alpha   90.00
_cell.angle_beta   90.00
_cell.angle_gamma   90.00
#
_symmetry.space_group_name_H-M   'P 1'
#
loop_
_entity.id
_entity.type
_entity.pdbx_description
1 polymer ?
#
loop_
_entity_poly.entity_id
_entity_poly.type
_entity_poly.pdbx_seq_one_letter_code
_entity_poly.pdbx_strand_id
1 'polypeptide(L)'
;LTEKRKVVEALYGRLSGVKINKQQIILSLREVNLESKNPSSWTELELLDFAKSLRRISKPILILANKIDKEISEKKLKDLEQKYEEPIIPCSALAEHFLRKYHENKVINYIPGSNDFEIIEEHKLSENELDMLKKIKVKILNQYGGTGIQQALDYASFTIANQICVYPVSDINTYSDNKSNVLPDAFLIEKGTLLRDFVREKIHSELAENFIFGIDAKTKKRLGEKYE
;
A
#
# COMPACT_ATOMS: atom_id res chain seq x y z
N LEU A 1 0.10 29.78 -21.97
CA LEU A 1 -0.64 29.32 -20.77
C LEU A 1 -2.07 28.89 -21.09
N THR A 2 -2.79 29.63 -21.94
CA THR A 2 -4.18 29.36 -22.31
C THR A 2 -4.39 28.05 -23.09
N GLU A 3 -3.51 27.72 -24.04
CA GLU A 3 -3.60 26.47 -24.81
C GLU A 3 -3.29 25.23 -23.95
N LYS A 4 -2.24 25.30 -23.11
CA LYS A 4 -1.88 24.20 -22.19
C LYS A 4 -3.07 23.77 -21.32
N ARG A 5 -3.81 24.74 -20.76
CA ARG A 5 -5.00 24.47 -19.95
C ARG A 5 -6.09 23.79 -20.79
N LYS A 6 -6.33 24.22 -22.03
CA LYS A 6 -7.34 23.61 -22.91
C LYS A 6 -7.04 22.14 -23.21
N VAL A 7 -5.77 21.77 -23.43
CA VAL A 7 -5.37 20.37 -23.71
C VAL A 7 -5.61 19.48 -22.50
N VAL A 8 -5.19 19.93 -21.31
CA VAL A 8 -5.38 19.18 -20.07
C VAL A 8 -6.87 19.00 -19.76
N GLU A 9 -7.70 20.03 -19.95
CA GLU A 9 -9.16 19.91 -19.77
C GLU A 9 -9.79 18.94 -20.78
N ALA A 10 -9.39 19.00 -22.05
CA ALA A 10 -9.91 18.10 -23.08
C ALA A 10 -9.54 16.64 -22.81
N LEU A 11 -8.30 16.38 -22.41
CA LEU A 11 -7.85 15.04 -22.00
C LEU A 11 -8.57 14.59 -20.73
N TYR A 12 -8.69 15.45 -19.72
CA TYR A 12 -9.40 15.14 -18.49
C TYR A 12 -10.87 14.78 -18.74
N GLY A 13 -11.56 15.53 -19.62
CA GLY A 13 -12.95 15.23 -19.99
C GLY A 13 -13.14 13.83 -20.60
N ARG A 14 -12.12 13.29 -21.29
CA ARG A 14 -12.16 11.94 -21.87
C ARG A 14 -11.68 10.85 -20.92
N LEU A 15 -10.75 11.18 -20.02
CA LEU A 15 -10.01 10.21 -19.20
C LEU A 15 -10.49 10.15 -17.74
N SER A 16 -11.32 11.11 -17.30
CA SER A 16 -11.90 11.13 -15.96
C SER A 16 -12.69 9.86 -15.65
N GLY A 17 -13.33 9.24 -16.65
CA GLY A 17 -14.07 7.99 -16.53
C GLY A 17 -13.25 6.80 -16.03
N VAL A 18 -11.91 6.83 -16.20
CA VAL A 18 -10.98 5.81 -15.69
C VAL A 18 -10.17 6.30 -14.48
N LYS A 19 -10.73 7.26 -13.73
CA LYS A 19 -10.13 7.87 -12.53
C LYS A 19 -8.74 8.45 -12.79
N ILE A 20 -8.57 9.14 -13.92
CA ILE A 20 -7.36 9.91 -14.21
C ILE A 20 -7.59 11.35 -13.79
N ASN A 21 -6.69 11.91 -12.99
CA ASN A 21 -6.76 13.29 -12.55
C ASN A 21 -5.88 14.22 -13.41
N LYS A 22 -6.09 15.54 -13.28
CA LYS A 22 -5.35 16.55 -14.07
C LYS A 22 -3.85 16.55 -13.77
N GLN A 23 -3.45 16.28 -12.53
CA GLN A 23 -2.04 16.23 -12.14
C GLN A 23 -1.32 15.09 -12.85
N GLN A 24 -1.92 13.90 -12.92
CA GLN A 24 -1.38 12.75 -13.65
C GLN A 24 -1.19 13.07 -15.14
N ILE A 25 -2.17 13.70 -15.79
CA ILE A 25 -2.04 14.14 -17.19
C ILE A 25 -0.85 15.09 -17.36
N ILE A 26 -0.72 16.10 -16.48
CA ILE A 26 0.38 17.06 -16.55
C ILE A 26 1.74 16.38 -16.36
N LEU A 27 1.86 15.49 -15.38
CA LEU A 27 3.09 14.74 -15.11
C LEU A 27 3.48 13.86 -16.31
N SER A 28 2.51 13.19 -16.93
CA SER A 28 2.78 12.37 -18.12
C SER A 28 3.20 13.20 -19.32
N LEU A 29 2.56 14.36 -19.57
CA LEU A 29 2.97 15.27 -20.64
C LEU A 29 4.41 15.79 -20.44
N ARG A 30 4.81 16.03 -19.20
CA ARG A 30 6.18 16.43 -18.85
C ARG A 30 7.17 15.30 -19.10
N GLU A 31 6.83 14.09 -18.66
CA GLU A 31 7.70 12.92 -18.78
C GLU A 31 8.04 12.58 -20.24
N VAL A 32 7.09 12.77 -21.16
CA VAL A 32 7.31 12.55 -22.60
C VAL A 32 7.62 13.82 -23.40
N ASN A 33 7.90 14.94 -22.74
CA ASN A 33 8.23 16.23 -23.36
C ASN A 33 7.18 16.79 -24.33
N LEU A 34 5.89 16.47 -24.13
CA LEU A 34 4.78 16.96 -24.95
C LEU A 34 4.08 18.20 -24.37
N GLU A 35 4.41 18.65 -23.15
CA GLU A 35 3.75 19.79 -22.48
C GLU A 35 3.82 21.10 -23.28
N SER A 36 4.87 21.30 -24.08
CA SER A 36 5.08 22.47 -24.94
C SER A 36 4.77 22.24 -26.42
N LYS A 37 4.43 21.02 -26.82
CA LYS A 37 4.19 20.67 -28.23
C LYS A 37 2.71 20.84 -28.56
N ASN A 38 2.41 21.35 -29.76
CA ASN A 38 1.04 21.48 -30.22
C ASN A 38 0.40 20.08 -30.38
N PRO A 39 -0.77 19.79 -29.77
CA PRO A 39 -1.44 18.49 -29.87
C PRO A 39 -1.69 18.00 -31.30
N SER A 40 -1.96 18.92 -32.23
CA SER A 40 -2.18 18.57 -33.64
C SER A 40 -0.92 18.05 -34.35
N SER A 41 0.25 18.22 -33.73
CA SER A 41 1.55 17.77 -34.26
C SER A 41 2.07 16.50 -33.58
N TRP A 42 1.28 15.88 -32.71
CA TRP A 42 1.66 14.63 -32.07
C TRP A 42 1.60 13.48 -33.07
N THR A 43 2.70 12.74 -33.15
CA THR A 43 2.78 11.50 -33.92
C THR A 43 2.11 10.35 -33.18
N GLU A 44 1.81 9.26 -33.88
CA GLU A 44 1.28 8.04 -33.24
C GLU A 44 2.24 7.47 -32.18
N LEU A 45 3.56 7.56 -32.43
CA LEU A 45 4.59 7.14 -31.48
C LEU A 45 4.55 7.97 -30.20
N GLU A 46 4.48 9.30 -30.34
CA GLU A 46 4.37 10.21 -29.18
C GLU A 46 3.07 10.00 -28.40
N LEU A 47 1.97 9.74 -29.10
CA LEU A 47 0.69 9.42 -28.46
C LEU A 47 0.78 8.10 -27.68
N LEU A 48 1.44 7.09 -28.25
CA LEU A 48 1.66 5.80 -27.59
C LEU A 48 2.56 5.96 -26.35
N ASP A 49 3.62 6.75 -26.45
CA ASP A 49 4.52 7.01 -25.33
C ASP A 49 3.82 7.80 -24.21
N PHE A 50 3.02 8.81 -24.56
CA PHE A 50 2.14 9.49 -23.62
C PHE A 50 1.18 8.51 -22.94
N ALA A 51 0.53 7.61 -23.70
CA ALA A 51 -0.39 6.63 -23.14
C ALA A 51 0.33 5.65 -22.18
N LYS A 52 1.54 5.19 -22.52
CA LYS A 52 2.36 4.34 -21.65
C LYS A 52 2.73 5.06 -20.35
N SER A 53 3.21 6.30 -20.44
CA SER A 53 3.55 7.15 -19.30
C SER A 53 2.33 7.38 -18.41
N LEU A 54 1.19 7.75 -19.01
CA LEU A 54 -0.05 7.99 -18.29
C LEU A 54 -0.56 6.77 -17.57
N ARG A 55 -0.51 5.59 -18.19
CA ARG A 55 -0.86 4.34 -17.52
C ARG A 55 0.07 4.08 -16.35
N ARG A 56 1.39 4.26 -16.50
CA ARG A 56 2.36 4.04 -15.41
C ARG A 56 2.10 4.95 -14.21
N ILE A 57 1.88 6.25 -14.45
CA ILE A 57 1.65 7.24 -13.39
C ILE A 57 0.27 7.08 -12.75
N SER A 58 -0.78 6.85 -13.55
CA SER A 58 -2.15 6.81 -13.04
C SER A 58 -2.56 5.45 -12.48
N LYS A 59 -1.85 4.39 -12.84
CA LYS A 59 -2.08 3.00 -12.41
C LYS A 59 -0.73 2.32 -12.15
N PRO A 60 -0.05 2.65 -11.05
CA PRO A 60 1.16 1.94 -10.64
C PRO A 60 0.83 0.45 -10.44
N ILE A 61 1.74 -0.44 -10.86
CA ILE A 61 1.57 -1.89 -10.78
C ILE A 61 2.66 -2.44 -9.87
N LEU A 62 2.25 -3.29 -8.92
CA LEU A 62 3.14 -4.09 -8.10
C LEU A 62 3.15 -5.52 -8.62
N ILE A 63 4.34 -6.09 -8.81
CA ILE A 63 4.48 -7.48 -9.26
C ILE A 63 4.71 -8.37 -8.05
N LEU A 64 3.84 -9.36 -7.86
CA LEU A 64 3.99 -10.38 -6.82
C LEU A 64 4.52 -11.67 -7.47
N ALA A 65 5.77 -12.02 -7.20
CA ALA A 65 6.39 -13.25 -7.67
C ALA A 65 5.97 -14.43 -6.78
N ASN A 66 4.75 -14.92 -7.02
CA ASN A 66 4.15 -15.99 -6.22
C ASN A 66 4.82 -17.36 -6.49
N LYS A 67 4.68 -18.28 -5.52
CA LYS A 67 5.20 -19.67 -5.51
C LYS A 67 6.68 -19.79 -5.19
N ILE A 68 7.19 -18.96 -4.28
CA ILE A 68 8.57 -19.07 -3.77
C ILE A 68 8.83 -20.35 -2.96
N ASP A 69 7.79 -21.13 -2.64
CA ASP A 69 7.90 -22.47 -2.07
C ASP A 69 8.50 -23.53 -3.03
N LYS A 70 8.63 -23.22 -4.33
CA LYS A 70 9.21 -24.12 -5.33
C LYS A 70 10.71 -23.96 -5.44
N GLU A 71 11.42 -25.05 -5.69
CA GLU A 71 12.90 -25.04 -5.77
C GLU A 71 13.44 -24.20 -6.94
N ILE A 72 12.71 -24.13 -8.05
CA ILE A 72 13.07 -23.32 -9.22
C ILE A 72 12.87 -21.81 -8.98
N SER A 73 12.22 -21.42 -7.88
CA SER A 73 11.77 -20.05 -7.65
C SER A 73 12.91 -19.05 -7.59
N GLU A 74 14.03 -19.35 -6.95
CA GLU A 74 15.16 -18.42 -6.82
C GLU A 74 15.71 -17.98 -8.18
N LYS A 75 15.88 -18.93 -9.11
CA LYS A 75 16.34 -18.62 -10.47
C LYS A 75 15.32 -17.77 -11.20
N LYS A 76 14.03 -18.14 -11.11
CA LYS A 76 12.95 -17.42 -11.78
C LYS A 76 12.72 -16.03 -11.22
N LEU A 77 12.93 -15.83 -9.92
CA LEU A 77 12.87 -14.52 -9.29
C LEU A 77 13.96 -13.61 -9.86
N LYS A 78 15.20 -14.09 -9.97
CA LYS A 78 16.29 -13.34 -10.60
C LYS A 78 16.01 -13.01 -12.08
N ASP A 79 15.46 -13.97 -12.83
CA ASP A 79 15.05 -13.72 -14.23
C ASP A 79 13.99 -12.61 -14.32
N LEU A 80 13.06 -12.53 -13.35
CA LEU A 80 12.03 -11.49 -13.28
C LEU A 80 12.63 -10.13 -12.91
N GLU A 81 13.49 -10.09 -11.89
CA GLU A 81 14.19 -8.86 -11.44
C GLU A 81 15.08 -8.25 -12.52
N GLN A 82 15.64 -9.07 -13.42
CA GLN A 82 16.42 -8.58 -14.57
C GLN A 82 15.54 -8.07 -15.72
N LYS A 83 14.28 -8.52 -15.80
CA LYS A 83 13.37 -8.24 -16.91
C LYS A 83 12.52 -7.00 -16.66
N TYR A 84 12.15 -6.74 -15.42
CA TYR A 84 11.25 -5.64 -15.04
C TYR A 84 11.99 -4.65 -14.15
N GLU A 85 11.79 -3.36 -14.43
CA GLU A 85 12.31 -2.27 -13.58
C GLU A 85 11.38 -2.01 -12.39
N GLU A 86 10.13 -2.46 -12.48
CA GLU A 86 9.14 -2.33 -11.42
C GLU A 86 9.50 -3.19 -10.19
N PRO A 87 9.12 -2.75 -8.98
CA PRO A 87 9.32 -3.52 -7.75
C PRO A 87 8.63 -4.88 -7.85
N ILE A 88 9.39 -5.92 -7.52
CA ILE A 88 8.92 -7.30 -7.46
C ILE A 88 9.01 -7.77 -6.01
N ILE A 89 7.90 -8.30 -5.47
CA ILE A 89 7.87 -8.87 -4.13
C ILE A 89 7.74 -10.39 -4.24
N PRO A 90 8.74 -11.17 -3.79
CA PRO A 90 8.63 -12.62 -3.70
C PRO A 90 7.56 -12.99 -2.69
N CYS A 91 6.64 -13.91 -3.04
CA CYS A 91 5.63 -14.35 -2.09
C CYS A 91 5.22 -15.82 -2.23
N SER A 92 4.65 -16.36 -1.15
CA SER A 92 3.96 -17.66 -1.16
C SER A 92 2.58 -17.49 -0.55
N ALA A 93 1.57 -17.35 -1.41
CA ALA A 93 0.16 -17.31 -0.99
C ALA A 93 -0.27 -18.62 -0.31
N LEU A 94 0.33 -19.74 -0.71
CA LEU A 94 0.03 -21.04 -0.12
C LEU A 94 0.53 -21.12 1.33
N ALA A 95 1.76 -20.67 1.60
CA ALA A 95 2.30 -20.62 2.95
C ALA A 95 1.47 -19.69 3.85
N GLU A 96 1.13 -18.50 3.37
CA GLU A 96 0.27 -17.56 4.10
C GLU A 96 -1.09 -18.17 4.44
N HIS A 97 -1.71 -18.85 3.47
CA HIS A 97 -2.99 -19.52 3.69
C HIS A 97 -2.92 -20.56 4.81
N PHE A 98 -1.90 -21.42 4.81
CA PHE A 98 -1.74 -22.43 5.86
C PHE A 98 -1.47 -21.80 7.22
N LEU A 99 -0.53 -20.86 7.32
CA LEU A 99 -0.20 -20.19 8.58
C LEU A 99 -1.43 -19.52 9.19
N ARG A 100 -2.21 -18.79 8.38
CA ARG A 100 -3.46 -18.17 8.84
C ARG A 100 -4.49 -19.20 9.29
N LYS A 101 -4.67 -20.28 8.53
CA LYS A 101 -5.62 -21.35 8.87
C LYS A 101 -5.26 -22.05 10.18
N TYR A 102 -3.98 -22.38 10.40
CA TYR A 102 -3.56 -22.99 11.67
C TYR A 102 -3.65 -22.01 12.84
N HIS A 103 -3.45 -20.72 12.58
CA HIS A 103 -3.65 -19.68 13.60
C HIS A 103 -5.12 -19.53 14.00
N GLU A 104 -6.03 -19.48 13.03
CA GLU A 104 -7.48 -19.42 13.26
C GLU A 104 -7.97 -20.63 14.06
N ASN A 105 -7.38 -21.81 13.82
CA ASN A 105 -7.65 -23.04 14.57
C ASN A 105 -6.92 -23.11 15.93
N LYS A 106 -6.20 -22.05 16.33
CA LYS A 106 -5.41 -21.96 17.57
C LYS A 106 -4.36 -23.06 17.72
N VAL A 107 -3.88 -23.60 16.59
CA VAL A 107 -2.81 -24.60 16.57
C VAL A 107 -1.45 -23.93 16.63
N ILE A 108 -1.32 -22.77 15.98
CA ILE A 108 -0.12 -21.93 16.03
C ILE A 108 -0.47 -20.50 16.43
N ASN A 109 0.50 -19.79 16.99
CA ASN A 109 0.47 -18.34 17.10
C ASN A 109 1.24 -17.73 15.93
N TYR A 110 0.55 -17.04 15.03
CA TYR A 110 1.15 -16.40 13.86
C TYR A 110 0.56 -15.02 13.67
N ILE A 111 1.42 -14.04 13.45
CA ILE A 111 1.04 -12.68 13.07
C ILE A 111 1.32 -12.53 11.57
N PRO A 112 0.34 -12.16 10.74
CA PRO A 112 0.56 -11.93 9.30
C PRO A 112 1.74 -11.01 9.03
N GLY A 113 2.63 -11.43 8.13
CA GLY A 113 3.87 -10.71 7.83
C GLY A 113 5.03 -10.97 8.78
N SER A 114 4.82 -11.68 9.89
CA SER A 114 5.91 -12.13 10.76
C SER A 114 6.83 -13.11 10.03
N ASN A 115 8.11 -13.07 10.38
CA ASN A 115 9.13 -14.02 9.95
C ASN A 115 9.16 -15.29 10.83
N ASP A 116 8.29 -15.38 11.85
CA ASP A 116 8.17 -16.56 12.67
C ASP A 116 6.74 -16.81 13.18
N PHE A 117 6.50 -18.04 13.65
CA PHE A 117 5.32 -18.50 14.35
C PHE A 117 5.70 -19.47 15.48
N GLU A 118 4.82 -19.56 16.47
CA GLU A 118 4.94 -20.50 17.60
C GLU A 118 3.91 -21.61 17.48
N ILE A 119 4.30 -22.87 17.73
CA ILE A 119 3.36 -24.00 17.74
C ILE A 119 2.81 -24.13 19.16
N ILE A 120 1.49 -24.00 19.31
CA ILE A 120 0.81 -24.07 20.61
C ILE A 120 0.37 -25.52 20.87
N GLU A 121 -0.16 -26.19 19.83
CA GLU A 121 -0.83 -27.49 19.95
C GLU A 121 -0.20 -28.53 19.02
N GLU A 122 1.06 -28.92 19.31
CA GLU A 122 1.80 -29.86 18.47
C GLU A 122 1.07 -31.21 18.30
N HIS A 123 0.35 -31.66 19.33
CA HIS A 123 -0.39 -32.91 19.31
C HIS A 123 -1.57 -32.95 18.32
N LYS A 124 -2.03 -31.80 17.81
CA LYS A 124 -3.10 -31.70 16.81
C LYS A 124 -2.58 -31.80 15.38
N LEU A 125 -1.26 -31.81 15.21
CA LEU A 125 -0.61 -31.86 13.90
C LEU A 125 -0.18 -33.29 13.57
N SER A 126 -0.43 -33.71 12.34
CA SER A 126 0.21 -34.91 11.79
C SER A 126 1.68 -34.65 11.46
N GLU A 127 2.47 -35.73 11.35
CA GLU A 127 3.90 -35.62 10.96
C GLU A 127 4.11 -34.86 9.65
N ASN A 128 3.21 -35.06 8.68
CA ASN A 128 3.25 -34.36 7.39
C ASN A 128 3.01 -32.86 7.53
N GLU A 129 2.11 -32.44 8.42
CA GLU A 129 1.83 -31.03 8.67
C GLU A 129 2.97 -30.36 9.43
N LEU A 130 3.56 -31.06 10.40
CA LEU A 130 4.76 -30.60 11.10
C LEU A 130 5.94 -30.41 10.14
N ASP A 131 6.19 -31.36 9.25
CA ASP A 131 7.24 -31.24 8.23
C ASP A 131 6.96 -30.07 7.27
N MET A 132 5.70 -29.88 6.87
CA MET A 132 5.29 -28.74 6.04
C MET A 132 5.52 -27.39 6.73
N LEU A 133 5.13 -27.25 8.00
CA LEU A 133 5.36 -26.04 8.80
C LEU A 133 6.86 -25.76 8.99
N LYS A 134 7.66 -26.79 9.25
CA LYS A 134 9.14 -26.67 9.31
C LYS A 134 9.72 -26.21 7.98
N LYS A 135 9.24 -26.77 6.86
CA LYS A 135 9.65 -26.34 5.51
C LYS A 135 9.30 -24.88 5.24
N ILE A 136 8.10 -24.43 5.62
CA ILE A 136 7.70 -23.02 5.49
C ILE A 136 8.65 -22.13 6.29
N LYS A 137 8.92 -22.47 7.56
CA LYS A 137 9.82 -21.69 8.42
C LYS A 137 11.21 -21.56 7.81
N VAL A 138 11.81 -22.66 7.38
CA VAL A 138 13.19 -22.68 6.86
C VAL A 138 13.29 -22.08 5.45
N LYS A 139 12.47 -22.53 4.50
CA LYS A 139 12.62 -22.16 3.08
C LYS A 139 11.95 -20.83 2.72
N ILE A 140 10.98 -20.37 3.51
CA ILE A 140 10.21 -19.17 3.18
C ILE A 140 10.49 -18.07 4.20
N LEU A 141 10.14 -18.29 5.47
CA LEU A 141 10.20 -17.22 6.46
C LEU A 141 11.64 -16.79 6.77
N ASN A 142 12.56 -17.73 6.99
CA ASN A 142 13.97 -17.40 7.26
C ASN A 142 14.68 -16.81 6.04
N GLN A 143 14.34 -17.28 4.83
CA GLN A 143 15.01 -16.87 3.60
C GLN A 143 14.53 -15.50 3.09
N TYR A 144 13.22 -15.24 3.14
CA TYR A 144 12.59 -14.05 2.58
C TYR A 144 12.09 -13.06 3.64
N GLY A 145 12.26 -13.38 4.93
CA GLY A 145 11.81 -12.54 6.04
C GLY A 145 10.30 -12.52 6.23
N GLY A 146 9.56 -13.45 5.62
CA GLY A 146 8.11 -13.54 5.66
C GLY A 146 7.54 -14.25 4.44
N THR A 147 6.22 -14.33 4.36
CA THR A 147 5.51 -14.93 3.21
C THR A 147 5.42 -13.99 1.99
N GLY A 148 5.79 -12.73 2.15
CA GLY A 148 5.71 -11.68 1.12
C GLY A 148 4.31 -11.08 0.90
N ILE A 149 3.25 -11.66 1.47
CA ILE A 149 1.88 -11.16 1.27
C ILE A 149 1.65 -9.85 2.03
N GLN A 150 1.97 -9.80 3.33
CA GLN A 150 1.83 -8.57 4.10
C GLN A 150 2.76 -7.46 3.56
N GLN A 151 3.99 -7.81 3.20
CA GLN A 151 4.94 -6.88 2.57
C GLN A 151 4.36 -6.27 1.28
N ALA A 152 3.65 -7.05 0.47
CA ALA A 152 3.00 -6.56 -0.73
C ALA A 152 1.83 -5.61 -0.43
N LEU A 153 1.03 -5.90 0.60
CA LEU A 153 -0.05 -5.02 1.04
C LEU A 153 0.49 -3.71 1.61
N ASP A 154 1.56 -3.77 2.40
CA ASP A 154 2.25 -2.62 2.97
C ASP A 154 2.83 -1.75 1.86
N TYR A 155 3.50 -2.35 0.87
CA TYR A 155 4.04 -1.62 -0.28
C TYR A 155 2.93 -0.95 -1.10
N ALA A 156 1.83 -1.67 -1.34
CA ALA A 156 0.69 -1.12 -2.07
C ALA A 156 0.06 0.07 -1.34
N SER A 157 -0.07 -0.01 -0.02
CA SER A 157 -0.73 1.03 0.80
C SER A 157 0.20 2.22 1.05
N PHE A 158 1.40 1.98 1.58
CA PHE A 158 2.29 3.03 2.04
C PHE A 158 3.16 3.61 0.93
N THR A 159 3.58 2.81 -0.05
CA THR A 159 4.46 3.29 -1.14
C THR A 159 3.66 3.70 -2.36
N ILE A 160 2.79 2.83 -2.88
CA ILE A 160 2.06 3.10 -4.13
C ILE A 160 0.93 4.10 -3.91
N ALA A 161 0.05 3.84 -2.93
CA ALA A 161 -1.04 4.75 -2.61
C ALA A 161 -0.57 5.96 -1.76
N ASN A 162 0.71 6.00 -1.38
CA ASN A 162 1.33 7.05 -0.57
C ASN A 162 0.50 7.37 0.69
N GLN A 163 0.01 6.32 1.38
CA GLN A 163 -0.80 6.46 2.58
C GLN A 163 0.06 6.38 3.84
N ILE A 164 -0.50 6.84 4.96
CA ILE A 164 0.01 6.66 6.31
C ILE A 164 -1.10 6.11 7.21
N CYS A 165 -0.73 5.38 8.26
CA CYS A 165 -1.67 4.89 9.26
C CYS A 165 -1.75 5.85 10.45
N VAL A 166 -2.96 6.32 10.75
CA VAL A 166 -3.27 7.26 11.83
C VAL A 166 -4.24 6.61 12.82
N TYR A 167 -3.92 6.76 14.11
CA TYR A 167 -4.70 6.22 15.21
C TYR A 167 -5.31 7.37 16.01
N PRO A 168 -6.60 7.71 15.79
CA PRO A 168 -7.27 8.70 16.61
C PRO A 168 -7.56 8.11 17.99
N VAL A 169 -7.27 8.89 19.04
CA VAL A 169 -7.52 8.51 20.43
C VAL A 169 -8.22 9.66 21.15
N SER A 170 -9.01 9.32 22.18
CA SER A 170 -9.67 10.32 23.03
C SER A 170 -8.78 10.73 24.21
N ASP A 171 -8.02 9.78 24.77
CA ASP A 171 -7.04 10.02 25.84
C ASP A 171 -5.61 9.73 25.34
N ILE A 172 -4.72 10.70 25.51
CA ILE A 172 -3.32 10.68 25.09
C ILE A 172 -2.44 9.88 26.04
N ASN A 173 -2.80 9.76 27.32
CA ASN A 173 -1.97 9.07 28.30
C ASN A 173 -2.16 7.55 28.22
N THR A 174 -3.39 7.11 27.97
CA THR A 174 -3.75 5.69 27.84
C THR A 174 -3.84 5.22 26.39
N TYR A 175 -3.76 6.15 25.43
CA TYR A 175 -4.01 5.90 24.00
C TYR A 175 -5.37 5.24 23.77
N SER A 176 -6.39 5.64 24.53
CA SER A 176 -7.69 4.96 24.53
C SER A 176 -8.85 5.84 24.05
N ASP A 177 -9.95 5.19 23.71
CA ASP A 177 -11.25 5.85 23.52
C ASP A 177 -11.97 6.10 24.86
N ASN A 178 -13.17 6.68 24.76
CA ASN A 178 -14.09 6.90 25.89
C ASN A 178 -14.56 5.61 26.58
N LYS A 179 -14.32 4.43 25.99
CA LYS A 179 -14.66 3.11 26.53
C LYS A 179 -13.43 2.37 27.05
N SER A 180 -12.28 3.04 27.16
CA SER A 180 -11.00 2.46 27.59
C SER A 180 -10.43 1.39 26.63
N ASN A 181 -10.87 1.35 25.38
CA ASN A 181 -10.23 0.52 24.35
C ASN A 181 -8.95 1.21 23.87
N VAL A 182 -7.82 0.52 23.96
CA VAL A 182 -6.52 1.05 23.51
C VAL A 182 -6.43 0.97 21.98
N LEU A 183 -6.10 2.10 21.34
CA LEU A 183 -5.99 2.25 19.88
C LEU A 183 -7.20 1.66 19.14
N PRO A 184 -8.40 2.23 19.35
CA PRO A 184 -9.66 1.64 18.89
C PRO A 184 -9.73 1.50 17.36
N ASP A 185 -9.17 2.48 16.64
CA ASP A 185 -9.28 2.62 15.21
C ASP A 185 -7.91 2.88 14.57
N ALA A 186 -7.75 2.39 13.35
CA ALA A 186 -6.59 2.61 12.51
C ALA A 186 -7.03 3.03 11.11
N PHE A 187 -6.72 4.27 10.70
CA PHE A 187 -7.11 4.81 9.40
C PHE A 187 -5.92 4.93 8.47
N LEU A 188 -6.06 4.42 7.25
CA LEU A 188 -5.16 4.74 6.15
C LEU A 188 -5.62 6.03 5.47
N ILE A 189 -4.75 7.03 5.45
CA ILE A 189 -5.00 8.34 4.82
C ILE A 189 -3.85 8.73 3.91
N GLU A 190 -4.11 9.52 2.88
CA GLU A 190 -3.07 10.01 1.99
C GLU A 190 -2.08 10.89 2.76
N LYS A 191 -0.79 10.69 2.53
CA LYS A 191 0.26 11.48 3.15
C LYS A 191 0.15 12.95 2.70
N GLY A 192 0.19 13.88 3.66
CA GLY A 192 -0.04 15.30 3.42
C GLY A 192 -1.49 15.74 3.59
N THR A 193 -2.39 14.82 3.99
CA THR A 193 -3.75 15.19 4.43
C THR A 193 -3.66 16.11 5.64
N LEU A 194 -4.33 17.27 5.58
CA LEU A 194 -4.37 18.19 6.71
C LEU A 194 -5.17 17.58 7.87
N LEU A 195 -4.73 17.87 9.09
CA LEU A 195 -5.35 17.35 10.31
C LEU A 195 -6.86 17.64 10.37
N ARG A 196 -7.30 18.83 9.97
CA ARG A 196 -8.74 19.16 9.92
C ARG A 196 -9.50 18.32 8.90
N ASP A 197 -8.91 18.06 7.73
CA ASP A 197 -9.56 17.28 6.68
C ASP A 197 -9.66 15.82 7.09
N PHE A 198 -8.63 15.28 7.76
CA PHE A 198 -8.70 13.98 8.41
C PHE A 198 -9.87 13.89 9.40
N VAL A 199 -9.99 14.86 10.31
CA VAL A 199 -11.11 14.90 11.29
C VAL A 199 -12.45 14.97 10.56
N ARG A 200 -12.56 15.78 9.51
CA ARG A 200 -13.79 15.97 8.73
C ARG A 200 -14.23 14.68 8.05
N GLU A 201 -13.28 13.96 7.45
CA GLU A 201 -13.57 12.80 6.59
C GLU A 201 -13.68 11.48 7.37
N LYS A 202 -12.91 11.32 8.46
CA LYS A 202 -12.77 10.03 9.15
C LYS A 202 -13.39 9.99 10.54
N ILE A 203 -13.52 11.14 11.21
CA ILE A 203 -14.03 11.20 12.59
C ILE A 203 -15.46 11.75 12.59
N HIS A 204 -15.62 13.06 12.38
CA HIS A 204 -16.92 13.72 12.36
C HIS A 204 -16.81 15.12 11.76
N SER A 205 -17.70 15.48 10.83
CA SER A 205 -17.69 16.78 10.16
C SER A 205 -17.89 17.95 11.14
N GLU A 206 -18.80 17.82 12.11
CA GLU A 206 -19.06 18.87 13.11
C GLU A 206 -17.86 19.14 14.03
N LEU A 207 -17.07 18.10 14.32
CA LEU A 207 -15.82 18.24 15.09
C LEU A 207 -14.77 19.02 14.29
N ALA A 208 -14.76 18.86 12.96
CA ALA A 208 -13.88 19.60 12.07
C ALA A 208 -14.33 21.06 11.85
N GLU A 209 -15.63 21.36 12.00
CA GLU A 209 -16.14 22.74 11.95
C GLU A 209 -15.72 23.53 13.19
N ASN A 210 -15.79 22.90 14.36
CA ASN A 210 -15.38 23.47 15.64
C ASN A 210 -13.94 23.08 16.03
N PHE A 211 -13.08 22.80 15.04
CA PHE A 211 -11.71 22.34 15.29
C PHE A 211 -10.88 23.44 15.95
N ILE A 212 -10.30 23.14 17.11
CA ILE A 212 -9.44 24.09 17.85
C ILE A 212 -7.96 23.71 17.64
N PHE A 213 -7.57 22.49 18.00
CA PHE A 213 -6.23 21.94 17.81
C PHE A 213 -6.29 20.41 18.00
N GLY A 214 -5.29 19.71 17.46
CA GLY A 214 -5.02 18.31 17.83
C GLY A 214 -3.85 18.21 18.80
N ILE A 215 -3.63 17.02 19.35
CA ILE A 215 -2.43 16.74 20.15
C ILE A 215 -1.75 15.52 19.56
N ASP A 216 -0.46 15.63 19.28
CA ASP A 216 0.37 14.47 18.97
C ASP A 216 0.54 13.64 20.25
N ALA A 217 -0.02 12.44 20.25
CA ALA A 217 -0.02 11.60 21.43
C ALA A 217 1.39 11.15 21.86
N LYS A 218 2.36 11.11 20.95
CA LYS A 218 3.76 10.73 21.25
C LYS A 218 4.55 11.90 21.84
N THR A 219 4.49 13.07 21.20
CA THR A 219 5.28 14.24 21.62
C THR A 219 4.56 15.15 22.61
N LYS A 220 3.26 14.93 22.82
CA LYS A 220 2.34 15.75 23.63
C LYS A 220 2.27 17.21 23.18
N LYS A 221 2.67 17.50 21.93
CA LYS A 221 2.62 18.84 21.35
C LYS A 221 1.26 19.11 20.74
N ARG A 222 0.83 20.37 20.79
CA ARG A 222 -0.36 20.84 20.08
C ARG A 222 -0.07 20.94 18.58
N LEU A 223 -1.01 20.45 17.79
CA LEU A 223 -1.00 20.45 16.33
C LEU A 223 -2.05 21.44 15.83
N GLY A 224 -1.65 22.32 14.93
CA GLY A 224 -2.57 23.25 14.28
C GLY A 224 -3.45 22.58 13.23
N GLU A 225 -4.43 23.31 12.74
CA GLU A 225 -5.37 22.87 11.69
C GLU A 225 -4.67 22.40 10.41
N LYS A 226 -3.58 23.08 10.04
CA LYS A 226 -2.80 22.84 8.81
C LYS A 226 -1.61 21.89 9.01
N TYR A 227 -1.61 21.13 10.11
CA TYR A 227 -0.59 20.11 10.33
C TYR A 227 -0.81 18.95 9.34
N GLU A 228 0.28 18.38 8.83
CA GLU A 228 0.32 17.26 7.88
C GLU A 228 0.93 16.01 8.53
#